data_AF-A0A1G8CTG5-F1
#
_entry.id   AF-A0A1G8CTG5-F1
#
_cell.length_a   1.000
_cell.length_b   1.000
_cell.length_c   1.000
_cell.angle_alpha   90.00
_cell.angle_beta   90.00
_cell.angle_gamma   90.00
#
_symmetry.space_group_name_H-M   'P 1'
#
loop_
_entity.id
_entity.type
_entity.pdbx_description
1 polymer ?
#
loop_
_entity_poly.entity_id
_entity_poly.type
_entity_poly.pdbx_seq_one_letter_code
_entity_poly.pdbx_strand_id
1 'polypeptide(L)' 'MAEFGKTRLWLIKYRGDLTQQQVANKAGISRSYYAEIESGNKNPGVKTAKRISNVLMFDWTIFYKS' A
#
# COMPACT_ATOMS: atom_id res chain seq x y z
N MET A 1 -8.24 -4.64 -21.48
CA MET A 1 -8.56 -5.49 -20.33
C MET A 1 -7.46 -5.30 -19.30
N ALA A 2 -7.71 -4.59 -18.20
CA ALA A 2 -6.69 -4.44 -17.16
C ALA A 2 -6.48 -5.81 -16.49
N GLU A 3 -5.25 -6.29 -16.45
CA GLU A 3 -4.90 -7.53 -15.77
C GLU A 3 -5.16 -7.38 -14.27
N PHE A 4 -6.24 -7.96 -13.77
CA PHE A 4 -6.57 -8.01 -12.33
C PHE A 4 -5.60 -8.90 -11.50
N GLY A 5 -4.48 -9.34 -12.07
CA GLY A 5 -3.57 -10.33 -11.47
C GLY A 5 -2.56 -9.80 -10.45
N LYS A 6 -2.47 -8.48 -10.22
CA LYS A 6 -1.39 -7.88 -9.40
C LYS A 6 -1.86 -7.19 -8.11
N THR A 7 -3.16 -7.02 -7.90
CA THR A 7 -3.69 -6.26 -6.76
C THR A 7 -3.28 -6.90 -5.43
N ARG A 8 -2.72 -6.10 -4.52
CA ARG A 8 -2.31 -6.52 -3.18
C ARG A 8 -3.52 -6.62 -2.26
N LEU A 9 -4.27 -7.73 -2.39
CA LEU A 9 -5.43 -8.01 -1.54
C LEU A 9 -5.09 -7.97 -0.05
N TRP A 10 -3.88 -8.40 0.32
CA TRP A 10 -3.39 -8.30 1.70
C TRP A 10 -3.31 -6.85 2.19
N LEU A 11 -2.88 -5.92 1.34
CA LEU A 11 -2.77 -4.50 1.69
C LEU A 11 -4.17 -3.86 1.82
N ILE A 12 -5.10 -4.25 0.94
CA ILE A 12 -6.52 -3.85 1.04
C ILE A 12 -7.12 -4.33 2.36
N LYS A 13 -6.82 -5.57 2.76
CA LYS A 13 -7.29 -6.13 4.04
C LYS A 13 -6.76 -5.34 5.24
N TYR A 14 -5.48 -4.97 5.26
CA TYR A 14 -4.92 -4.12 6.33
C TYR A 14 -5.46 -2.69 6.30
N ARG A 15 -5.75 -2.16 5.11
CA ARG A 15 -6.37 -0.83 4.97
C ARG A 15 -7.76 -0.79 5.62
N GLY A 16 -8.52 -1.88 5.54
CA GLY A 16 -9.88 -1.95 6.08
C GLY A 16 -10.76 -0.86 5.48
N ASP A 17 -11.49 -0.15 6.34
CA ASP A 17 -12.45 0.89 5.94
C ASP A 17 -11.78 2.24 5.60
N LEU A 18 -10.47 2.38 5.81
CA LEU A 18 -9.77 3.58 5.41
C LEU A 18 -9.78 3.70 3.89
N THR A 19 -10.06 4.88 3.37
CA THR A 19 -9.89 5.17 1.95
C THR A 19 -8.40 5.22 1.59
N GLN A 20 -8.09 4.98 0.31
CA GLN A 20 -6.72 5.17 -0.21
C GLN A 20 -6.18 6.57 0.07
N GLN A 21 -7.05 7.60 0.04
CA GLN A 21 -6.67 8.98 0.35
C GLN A 21 -6.29 9.14 1.84
N GLN A 22 -7.06 8.54 2.76
CA GLN A 22 -6.75 8.62 4.19
C GLN A 22 -5.41 7.95 4.51
N VAL A 23 -5.12 6.78 3.94
CA VAL A 23 -3.83 6.11 4.15
C VAL A 23 -2.69 6.94 3.57
N ALA A 24 -2.85 7.45 2.34
CA ALA A 24 -1.85 8.27 1.68
C ALA A 24 -1.53 9.54 2.48
N ASN A 25 -2.55 10.24 2.98
CA ASN A 25 -2.39 11.42 3.85
C ASN A 25 -1.60 11.07 5.12
N LYS A 26 -2.00 10.00 5.83
CA LYS A 26 -1.32 9.57 7.06
C LYS A 26 0.12 9.09 6.81
N ALA A 27 0.39 8.50 5.66
CA ALA A 27 1.73 8.04 5.26
C ALA A 27 2.59 9.15 4.62
N GLY A 28 2.03 10.34 4.38
CA GLY A 28 2.73 11.45 3.75
C GLY A 28 3.17 11.16 2.32
N ILE A 29 2.29 10.56 1.51
CA ILE A 29 2.49 10.25 0.09
C ILE A 29 1.25 10.65 -0.73
N SER A 30 1.35 10.66 -2.07
CA SER A 30 0.19 10.92 -2.92
C SER A 30 -0.77 9.73 -2.96
N ARG A 31 -2.07 10.01 -3.12
CA ARG A 31 -3.11 8.98 -3.27
C ARG A 31 -2.90 8.11 -4.51
N SER A 32 -2.44 8.70 -5.62
CA SER A 32 -2.11 7.95 -6.83
C SER A 32 -0.98 6.96 -6.59
N TYR A 33 0.07 7.37 -5.88
CA TYR A 33 1.19 6.48 -5.56
C TYR A 33 0.76 5.34 -4.63
N TYR A 34 -0.05 5.63 -3.60
CA TYR A 34 -0.63 4.58 -2.76
C TYR A 34 -1.52 3.62 -3.58
N ALA A 35 -2.34 4.13 -4.51
CA ALA A 35 -3.16 3.31 -5.38
C ALA A 35 -2.33 2.40 -6.31
N GLU A 36 -1.21 2.88 -6.87
CA GLU A 36 -0.27 2.07 -7.64
C GLU A 36 0.43 1.00 -6.79
N ILE A 37 0.66 1.27 -5.51
CA ILE A 37 1.14 0.27 -4.57
C ILE A 37 0.02 -0.75 -4.28
N GLU A 38 -1.20 -0.32 -4.02
CA GLU A 38 -2.31 -1.24 -3.74
C GLU A 38 -2.68 -2.11 -4.95
N SER A 39 -2.60 -1.56 -6.16
CA SER A 39 -2.81 -2.31 -7.40
C SER A 39 -1.64 -3.23 -7.77
N GLY A 40 -0.52 -3.15 -7.05
CA GLY A 40 0.69 -3.91 -7.32
C GLY A 40 1.58 -3.33 -8.41
N ASN A 41 1.15 -2.27 -9.10
CA ASN A 41 1.91 -1.66 -10.20
C ASN A 41 3.27 -1.11 -9.77
N LYS A 42 3.39 -0.62 -8.52
CA LYS A 42 4.65 -0.13 -7.94
C LYS A 42 4.99 -0.82 -6.63
N ASN A 43 6.28 -0.95 -6.36
CA ASN A 43 6.79 -1.29 -5.04
C ASN A 43 7.14 0.00 -4.28
N PRO A 44 6.76 0.15 -3.00
CA PRO A 44 7.25 1.25 -2.19
C PRO A 44 8.76 1.08 -1.95
N GLY A 45 9.49 2.18 -1.82
CA GLY A 45 10.82 2.16 -1.21
C GLY A 45 10.72 1.95 0.31
N VAL A 46 11.82 1.56 0.96
CA VAL A 46 11.84 1.21 2.41
C VAL A 46 11.23 2.30 3.30
N LYS A 47 11.53 3.58 3.03
CA LYS A 47 10.98 4.71 3.79
C LYS A 47 9.45 4.78 3.67
N THR A 48 8.91 4.58 2.47
CA THR A 48 7.46 4.57 2.22
C THR A 48 6.81 3.32 2.81
N ALA A 49 7.45 2.16 2.67
CA ALA A 49 6.96 0.90 3.23
C ALA A 49 6.77 1.01 4.75
N LYS A 50 7.77 1.53 5.47
CA LYS A 50 7.69 1.79 6.92
C LYS A 50 6.59 2.79 7.29
N ARG A 51 6.41 3.86 6.50
CA ARG A 51 5.33 4.83 6.73
C ARG A 51 3.95 4.20 6.60
N ILE A 52 3.71 3.46 5.52
CA ILE A 52 2.43 2.76 5.29
C ILE A 52 2.20 1.72 6.39
N SER A 53 3.22 0.94 6.74
CA SER A 53 3.12 -0.11 7.74
C SER A 53 2.83 0.45 9.14
N ASN A 54 3.37 1.62 9.49
CA ASN A 54 3.06 2.32 10.74
C ASN A 54 1.60 2.79 10.79
N VAL A 55 1.04 3.23 9.65
CA VAL A 55 -0.36 3.66 9.56
C VAL A 55 -1.33 2.50 9.67
N LEU A 56 -0.98 1.34 9.09
CA LEU A 56 -1.85 0.18 8.96
C LEU A 56 -1.50 -0.98 9.92
N MET A 57 -0.54 -0.76 10.82
CA MET A 57 -0.12 -1.67 11.88
C MET A 57 0.27 -3.08 11.40
N PHE A 58 1.16 -3.16 10.41
CA PHE A 58 1.75 -4.41 9.94
C PHE A 58 3.28 -4.33 9.79
N ASP A 59 3.95 -5.46 9.57
CA ASP A 59 5.39 -5.49 9.32
C ASP A 59 5.72 -5.09 7.87
N TRP A 60 6.46 -3.99 7.69
CA TRP A 60 6.78 -3.44 6.37
C TRP A 60 7.55 -4.39 5.44
N THR A 61 8.24 -5.41 5.96
CA THR A 61 9.02 -6.34 5.14
C THR A 61 8.16 -7.20 4.24
N ILE A 62 6.86 -7.33 4.53
CA ILE A 62 5.90 -8.07 3.69
C ILE A 62 5.85 -7.55 2.24
N PHE A 63 6.18 -6.27 2.01
CA PHE A 63 6.29 -5.72 0.65
C PHE A 63 7.40 -6.36 -0.20
N TYR A 64 8.36 -7.05 0.43
CA TYR A 64 9.56 -7.61 -0.21
C TYR A 64 9.70 -9.12 -0.03
N LYS A 65 8.70 -9.78 0.56
CA LYS A 65 8.68 -11.25 0.63
C LYS A 65 8.30 -11.81 -0.76
N SER A 66 9.04 -12.83 -1.19
CA SER A 66 8.80 -13.59 -2.42
C SER A 66 7.59 -14.50 -2.29
#